data_AF-A0A243RXS4-F1
#
_entry.id   AF-A0A243RXS4-F1
#
_cell.length_a   1.000
_cell.length_b   1.000
_cell.length_c   1.000
_cell.angle_alpha   90.00
_cell.angle_beta   90.00
_cell.angle_gamma   90.00
#
_symmetry.space_group_name_H-M   'P 1'
#
loop_
_entity.id
_entity.type
_entity.pdbx_description
1 polymer ?
#
loop_
_entity_poly.entity_id
_entity_poly.type
_entity_poly.pdbx_seq_one_letter_code
_entity_poly.pdbx_strand_id
1 'polypeptide(L)'
;MATNYRVSRPLCDALAGHLVGDQVADWDGIRRQPVWDPLISSAWPKAVKFREGLIPLPLVPQVAWGIDGAARRYILFYLTKGKETKIETPTTNRPG
;
A
#
# COMPACT_ATOMS: atom_id res chain seq x y z
N MET A 1 7.55 -18.76 14.69
CA MET A 1 8.60 -17.83 14.22
C MET A 1 7.90 -16.79 13.33
N ALA A 2 7.56 -15.61 13.87
CA ALA A 2 6.83 -14.59 13.11
C ALA A 2 7.83 -13.72 12.35
N THR A 3 7.91 -13.87 11.04
CA THR A 3 8.76 -13.05 10.17
C THR A 3 8.26 -11.60 10.22
N ASN A 4 9.10 -10.70 10.72
CA ASN A 4 8.79 -9.27 10.84
C ASN A 4 8.90 -8.60 9.46
N TYR A 5 7.83 -8.63 8.66
CA TYR A 5 7.76 -7.87 7.41
C TYR A 5 7.55 -6.39 7.74
N ARG A 6 8.61 -5.58 7.65
CA ARG A 6 8.56 -4.15 7.90
C ARG A 6 8.07 -3.42 6.65
N VAL A 7 7.06 -2.56 6.81
CA VAL A 7 6.67 -1.60 5.78
C VAL A 7 7.79 -0.57 5.62
N SER A 8 8.33 -0.43 4.42
CA SER A 8 9.39 0.54 4.09
C SER A 8 8.86 1.61 3.15
N ARG A 9 9.43 2.82 3.20
CA ARG A 9 9.05 3.92 2.30
C ARG A 9 9.15 3.53 0.81
N PRO A 10 10.24 2.88 0.34
CA PRO A 10 10.32 2.41 -1.04
C PRO A 10 9.21 1.41 -1.42
N LEU A 11 8.84 0.50 -0.52
CA LEU A 11 7.74 -0.44 -0.78
C LEU A 11 6.40 0.28 -0.92
N CYS A 12 6.13 1.27 -0.06
CA CYS A 12 4.92 2.08 -0.14
C CYS A 12 4.86 2.91 -1.42
N ASP A 13 5.96 3.59 -1.77
CA ASP A 13 6.03 4.43 -2.96
C ASP A 13 5.79 3.60 -4.22
N ALA A 14 6.43 2.43 -4.35
CA ALA A 14 6.24 1.53 -5.48
C ALA A 14 4.81 0.97 -5.56
N LEU A 15 4.20 0.60 -4.43
CA LEU A 15 2.85 0.06 -4.42
C LEU A 15 1.83 1.14 -4.76
N ALA A 16 1.95 2.32 -4.16
CA ALA A 16 1.07 3.45 -4.44
C ALA A 16 1.18 3.85 -5.91
N GLY A 17 2.40 4.03 -6.43
CA GLY A 17 2.63 4.36 -7.83
C GLY A 17 2.07 3.33 -8.80
N HIS A 18 2.20 2.03 -8.50
CA HIS A 18 1.59 0.97 -9.30
C HIS A 18 0.05 1.04 -9.33
N LEU A 19 -0.58 1.43 -8.21
CA LEU A 19 -2.04 1.48 -8.10
C LEU A 19 -2.65 2.73 -8.74
N VAL A 20 -2.01 3.90 -8.57
CA VAL A 20 -2.54 5.18 -9.08
C VAL A 20 -2.07 5.49 -10.50
N GLY A 21 -1.03 4.80 -10.97
CA GLY A 21 -0.42 5.01 -12.27
C GLY A 21 0.55 6.18 -12.30
N ASP A 22 1.34 6.24 -13.37
CA ASP A 22 2.52 7.10 -13.45
C ASP A 22 2.21 8.59 -13.31
N GLN A 23 1.16 9.04 -13.98
CA GLN A 23 0.77 10.44 -13.99
C GLN A 23 0.35 10.95 -12.59
N VAL A 24 -0.45 10.18 -11.85
CA VAL A 24 -0.91 10.55 -10.51
C VAL A 24 0.24 10.42 -9.51
N ALA A 25 1.09 9.40 -9.66
CA ALA A 25 2.28 9.23 -8.84
C ALA A 25 3.22 10.43 -8.94
N ASP A 26 3.37 10.99 -10.14
CA ASP A 26 4.20 12.18 -10.38
C ASP A 26 3.57 13.44 -9.74
N TRP A 27 2.24 13.59 -9.78
CA TRP A 27 1.53 14.68 -9.08
C TRP A 27 1.72 14.61 -7.57
N ASP A 28 1.72 13.40 -7.00
CA ASP A 28 1.90 13.15 -5.57
C ASP A 28 3.39 13.16 -5.13
N GLY A 29 4.32 13.38 -6.06
CA GLY A 29 5.76 13.39 -5.80
C GLY A 29 6.32 12.02 -5.37
N ILE A 30 5.66 10.94 -5.76
CA ILE A 30 6.06 9.57 -5.47
C ILE A 30 7.28 9.23 -6.34
N ARG A 31 8.41 8.92 -5.69
CA ARG A 31 9.65 8.59 -6.39
C ARG A 31 9.62 7.17 -6.92
N ARG A 32 10.13 7.00 -8.15
CA ARG A 32 10.40 5.69 -8.75
C ARG A 32 11.39 4.88 -7.94
N GLN A 33 11.12 3.59 -7.82
CA GLN A 33 11.89 2.65 -7.02
C GLN A 33 12.44 1.56 -7.95
N PRO A 34 13.70 1.65 -8.38
CA PRO A 34 14.26 0.77 -9.42
C PRO A 34 14.17 -0.73 -9.12
N VAL A 35 14.20 -1.08 -7.82
CA VAL A 35 14.07 -2.47 -7.36
C VAL A 35 12.61 -2.84 -7.10
N TRP A 36 11.82 -1.94 -6.51
CA TRP A 36 10.47 -2.26 -6.07
C TRP A 36 9.41 -2.14 -7.18
N ASP A 37 9.55 -1.19 -8.11
CA ASP A 37 8.58 -0.98 -9.19
C ASP A 37 8.45 -2.24 -10.08
N PRO A 38 9.54 -2.88 -10.56
CA PRO A 38 9.42 -4.09 -11.37
C PRO A 38 8.91 -5.29 -10.56
N LEU A 39 9.31 -5.39 -9.29
CA LEU A 39 8.85 -6.45 -8.40
C LEU A 39 7.34 -6.35 -8.17
N ILE A 40 6.82 -5.16 -7.88
CA ILE A 40 5.38 -4.95 -7.66
C ILE A 40 4.61 -5.15 -8.96
N SER A 41 5.07 -4.57 -10.09
CA SER A 41 4.37 -4.72 -11.37
C SER A 41 4.24 -6.19 -11.81
N SER A 42 5.21 -7.04 -11.45
CA SER A 42 5.18 -8.47 -11.77
C SER A 42 4.44 -9.33 -10.74
N ALA A 43 4.49 -8.97 -9.46
CA ALA A 43 3.93 -9.77 -8.37
C ALA A 43 2.46 -9.41 -8.06
N TRP A 44 2.09 -8.13 -8.18
CA TRP A 44 0.76 -7.65 -7.80
C TRP A 44 -0.38 -8.31 -8.60
N PRO A 45 -0.33 -8.42 -9.94
CA PRO A 45 -1.39 -9.10 -10.69
C PRO A 45 -1.52 -10.59 -10.33
N LYS A 46 -0.41 -11.25 -9.99
CA LYS A 46 -0.41 -12.66 -9.55
C LYS A 46 -1.05 -12.80 -8.18
N ALA A 47 -0.76 -11.88 -7.26
CA ALA A 47 -1.37 -11.84 -5.95
C ALA A 47 -2.89 -11.62 -6.02
N VAL A 48 -3.35 -10.74 -6.92
CA VAL A 48 -4.80 -10.52 -7.18
C VAL A 48 -5.44 -11.80 -7.72
N LYS A 49 -4.91 -12.38 -8.81
CA LYS A 49 -5.42 -13.63 -9.41
C LYS A 49 -5.47 -14.78 -8.40
N PHE A 50 -4.49 -14.87 -7.52
CA PHE A 50 -4.47 -15.88 -6.47
C PHE A 50 -5.61 -15.68 -5.46
N ARG A 51 -5.85 -14.45 -5.01
CA ARG A 51 -6.99 -14.13 -4.11
C ARG A 51 -8.34 -14.35 -4.77
N GLU A 52 -8.42 -14.14 -6.08
CA GLU A 52 -9.61 -14.39 -6.88
C GLU A 52 -9.80 -15.88 -7.23
N GLY A 53 -8.89 -16.76 -6.79
CA GLY A 53 -8.98 -18.21 -7.04
C GLY A 53 -8.66 -18.63 -8.48
N LEU A 54 -8.08 -17.73 -9.28
CA LEU A 54 -7.82 -17.94 -10.71
C LEU A 54 -6.50 -18.70 -10.97
N ILE A 55 -5.60 -18.80 -9.99
CA ILE A 55 -4.33 -19.56 -10.10
C ILE A 55 -4.05 -20.39 -8.83
N PRO A 56 -3.52 -21.63 -8.96
CA PRO A 56 -3.18 -22.48 -7.81
C PRO A 56 -1.88 -22.07 -7.10
N LEU A 57 -1.73 -22.55 -5.85
CA LEU A 57 -0.73 -22.13 -4.84
C LEU A 57 0.77 -22.26 -5.20
N PRO A 58 1.29 -23.18 -6.07
CA PRO A 58 2.74 -23.35 -6.14
C PRO A 58 3.49 -22.24 -6.90
N LEU A 59 2.77 -21.24 -7.45
CA LEU A 59 3.35 -20.13 -8.23
C LEU A 59 3.41 -18.79 -7.49
N VAL A 60 2.96 -18.74 -6.24
CA VAL A 60 2.94 -17.51 -5.45
C VAL A 60 4.29 -17.38 -4.74
N PRO A 61 5.17 -16.44 -5.15
CA PRO A 61 6.49 -16.32 -4.53
C PRO A 61 6.33 -15.90 -3.06
N GLN A 62 7.24 -16.31 -2.17
CA GLN A 62 7.19 -15.98 -0.74
C GLN A 62 6.99 -14.47 -0.46
N VAL A 63 7.40 -13.60 -1.39
CA VAL A 63 7.16 -12.15 -1.35
C VAL A 63 5.68 -11.77 -1.20
N ALA A 64 4.75 -12.57 -1.74
CA ALA A 64 3.32 -12.31 -1.67
C ALA A 64 2.78 -12.44 -0.24
N TRP A 65 3.33 -13.34 0.57
CA TRP A 65 3.02 -13.41 2.01
C TRP A 65 3.49 -12.15 2.75
N GLY A 66 4.63 -11.59 2.35
CA GLY A 66 5.12 -10.31 2.88
C GLY A 66 4.21 -9.14 2.49
N ILE A 67 3.72 -9.12 1.25
CA ILE A 67 2.77 -8.10 0.76
C ILE A 67 1.43 -8.19 1.50
N ASP A 68 0.89 -9.39 1.68
CA ASP A 68 -0.37 -9.59 2.41
C ASP A 68 -0.26 -9.16 3.89
N GLY A 69 0.84 -9.54 4.55
CA GLY A 69 1.14 -9.12 5.92
C GLY A 69 1.30 -7.61 6.05
N ALA A 70 1.97 -6.96 5.10
CA ALA A 70 2.16 -5.51 5.07
C ALA A 70 0.83 -4.76 4.83
N ALA A 71 0.04 -5.20 3.85
CA ALA A 71 -1.27 -4.62 3.53
C ALA A 71 -2.23 -4.73 4.73
N ARG A 72 -2.30 -5.90 5.37
CA ARG A 72 -3.14 -6.10 6.56
C ARG A 72 -2.73 -5.19 7.72
N ARG A 73 -1.42 -5.04 7.96
CA ARG A 73 -0.90 -4.16 9.01
C ARG A 73 -1.19 -2.69 8.70
N TYR A 74 -1.03 -2.27 7.44
CA TYR A 74 -1.31 -0.91 6.98
C TYR A 74 -2.79 -0.56 7.12
N ILE A 75 -3.68 -1.44 6.66
CA ILE A 75 -5.14 -1.29 6.80
C ILE A 75 -5.52 -1.20 8.28
N LEU A 76 -5.03 -2.12 9.12
CA LEU A 76 -5.29 -2.06 10.56
C LEU A 76 -4.76 -0.78 11.18
N PHE A 77 -3.56 -0.34 10.84
CA PHE A 77 -3.02 0.94 11.33
C PHE A 77 -3.91 2.13 10.93
N TYR A 78 -4.41 2.16 9.71
CA TYR A 78 -5.25 3.26 9.23
C TYR A 78 -6.67 3.21 9.83
N LEU A 79 -7.27 2.03 9.94
CA LEU A 79 -8.61 1.82 10.50
C LEU A 79 -8.64 1.92 12.03
N THR A 80 -7.64 1.36 12.72
CA THR A 80 -7.57 1.38 14.20
C THR A 80 -6.89 2.62 14.77
N LYS A 81 -6.41 3.54 13.92
CA LYS A 81 -6.07 4.89 14.39
C LYS A 81 -7.25 5.66 14.95
N GLY A 82 -8.48 5.13 14.82
CA GLY A 82 -9.45 5.02 15.91
C GLY A 82 -9.81 6.30 16.67
N LYS A 83 -9.51 7.48 16.12
CA LYS A 83 -9.95 8.75 16.66
C LYS A 83 -11.24 9.11 15.95
N GLU A 84 -12.30 9.29 16.73
CA GLU A 84 -13.46 10.03 16.26
C GLU A 84 -12.97 11.32 15.60
N THR A 85 -13.28 11.49 14.33
CA THR A 85 -13.02 12.76 13.66
C THR A 85 -14.13 13.70 14.11
N LYS A 86 -13.92 14.42 15.22
CA LYS A 86 -14.77 15.57 15.53
C LYS A 86 -14.55 16.59 14.43
N ILE A 87 -15.57 16.76 13.59
CA ILE A 87 -15.61 17.84 12.61
C ILE A 87 -15.88 19.12 13.41
N GLU A 88 -14.83 19.80 13.84
CA GLU A 88 -14.91 21.12 14.46
C GLU A 88 -14.80 22.19 13.37
N THR A 89 -15.75 23.13 13.33
CA THR A 89 -15.67 24.27 12.41
C THR A 89 -14.49 25.15 12.81
N PRO A 90 -13.49 25.38 11.94
CA PRO A 90 -12.35 26.25 12.26
C PRO A 90 -12.84 27.69 12.42
N THR A 91 -12.66 28.27 13.62
CA THR A 91 -13.07 29.65 13.94
C THR A 91 -12.05 30.71 13.52
N THR A 92 -10.89 30.30 12.99
CA THR A 92 -9.76 31.19 12.65
C THR A 92 -10.08 32.18 11.52
N ASN A 93 -11.06 31.92 10.64
CA ASN A 93 -11.37 32.80 9.50
C ASN A 93 -12.60 33.70 9.72
N ARG A 94 -12.67 34.39 10.87
CA ARG A 94 -13.64 35.47 11.12
C ARG A 94 -12.88 36.75 11.49
N PRO A 95 -12.55 37.62 10.52
CA PRO A 95 -12.13 38.97 10.83
C PRO A 95 -13.38 39.80 11.18
N GLY A 96 -13.76 39.83 12.47
CA GLY A 96 -14.90 40.61 12.97
C GLY A 96 -16.25 39.91 12.86
#